data_AF-A0A9D1UHY3-F1
#
_entry.id   AF-A0A9D1UHY3-F1
#
_cell.length_a   1.000
_cell.length_b   1.000
_cell.length_c   1.000
_cell.angle_alpha   90.00
_cell.angle_beta   90.00
_cell.angle_gamma   90.00
#
_symmetry.space_group_name_H-M   'P 1'
#
loop_
_entity.id
_entity.type
_entity.pdbx_description
1 polymer ?
#
loop_
_entity_poly.entity_id
_entity_poly.type
_entity_poly.pdbx_seq_one_letter_code
_entity_poly.pdbx_strand_id
1 'polypeptide(L)'
;SFWAGDTYHSWNGFLEAGTYKNYKIWGYEEVYNWLADVSGNDYFLWRTYIWLPACLFLFLTAARLELLHRNMLLSMILFGAMLSYTRGMLGHSMLLFGAVLLVDKKSNVATKVIGLALFCVSYFFHKSMYVNIAFALLAFYPLGKKSFVVSLIAFPFLTTVATMLIDGIVSGALDMSFGEGVGGVGDQTAAYASGEKMEVNIFGYIGRVISYIPQYLTLFYLANRVLYKGYFKGIKRERAFTYLFRLTYVAIYIASLFAFVETSDWIYRRFKYMAFFPLPFVLAKVWSLEPKSNSWVKWIILLQVFALFFSWFMKIRTWYEL
;
A
#
# COMPACT_ATOMS: atom_id res chain seq x y z
N SER A 1 -11.17 -10.58 -13.25
CA SER A 1 -10.82 -9.32 -12.55
C SER A 1 -10.67 -8.23 -13.60
N PHE A 2 -11.00 -6.97 -13.29
CA PHE A 2 -10.77 -5.83 -14.21
C PHE A 2 -9.34 -5.25 -14.10
N TRP A 3 -8.52 -5.81 -13.21
CA TRP A 3 -7.16 -5.36 -12.98
C TRP A 3 -6.19 -6.27 -13.72
N ALA A 4 -5.48 -5.73 -14.71
CA ALA A 4 -4.55 -6.50 -15.54
C ALA A 4 -3.48 -7.27 -14.73
N GLY A 5 -3.07 -6.75 -13.56
CA GLY A 5 -2.11 -7.40 -12.65
C GLY A 5 -2.71 -8.38 -11.65
N ASP A 6 -3.98 -8.75 -11.78
CA ASP A 6 -4.65 -9.72 -10.91
C ASP A 6 -4.23 -11.16 -11.23
N THR A 7 -4.06 -11.98 -10.20
CA THR A 7 -3.69 -13.40 -10.33
C THR A 7 -4.67 -14.20 -11.18
N TYR A 8 -5.93 -13.78 -11.30
CA TYR A 8 -6.91 -14.35 -12.22
C TYR A 8 -6.36 -14.54 -13.65
N HIS A 9 -5.62 -13.55 -14.17
CA HIS A 9 -5.09 -13.59 -15.54
C HIS A 9 -3.90 -14.54 -15.72
N SER A 10 -3.32 -15.02 -14.62
CA SER A 10 -2.21 -15.99 -14.63
C SER A 10 -2.61 -17.33 -13.99
N TRP A 11 -3.91 -17.55 -13.73
CA TRP A 11 -4.38 -18.74 -13.05
C TRP A 11 -4.12 -20.03 -13.82
N ASN A 12 -4.14 -19.98 -15.16
CA ASN A 12 -3.80 -21.15 -15.99
C ASN A 12 -2.42 -21.72 -15.67
N GLY A 13 -1.45 -20.86 -15.33
CA GLY A 13 -0.13 -21.33 -14.89
C GLY A 13 -0.19 -22.15 -13.59
N PHE A 14 -1.17 -21.92 -12.71
CA PHE A 14 -1.34 -22.67 -11.46
C PHE A 14 -1.97 -24.03 -11.76
N LEU A 15 -2.92 -24.06 -12.69
CA LEU A 15 -3.51 -25.31 -13.18
C LEU A 15 -2.46 -26.22 -13.84
N GLU A 16 -1.62 -25.64 -14.69
CA GLU A 16 -0.51 -26.34 -15.33
C GLU A 16 0.50 -26.83 -14.28
N ALA A 17 0.86 -26.00 -13.31
CA ALA A 17 1.75 -26.37 -12.22
C ALA A 17 1.23 -27.55 -11.39
N GLY A 18 -0.06 -27.56 -11.04
CA GLY A 18 -0.68 -28.67 -10.32
C GLY A 18 -0.70 -29.98 -11.11
N THR A 19 -0.62 -29.92 -12.45
CA THR A 19 -0.58 -31.11 -13.32
C THR A 19 0.81 -31.75 -13.32
N TYR A 20 1.87 -30.95 -13.27
CA TYR A 20 3.25 -31.41 -13.21
C TYR A 20 3.74 -31.41 -11.77
N LYS A 21 3.60 -32.53 -11.04
CA LYS A 21 4.11 -32.69 -9.66
C LYS A 21 5.55 -32.14 -9.56
N ASN A 22 5.76 -31.14 -8.69
CA ASN A 22 6.99 -30.36 -8.44
C ASN A 22 7.23 -29.11 -9.32
N TYR A 23 6.31 -28.74 -10.21
CA TYR A 23 6.38 -27.46 -10.90
C TYR A 23 5.75 -26.37 -10.03
N LYS A 24 6.47 -25.26 -9.82
CA LYS A 24 5.97 -24.07 -9.11
C LYS A 24 5.87 -22.94 -10.10
N ILE A 25 4.87 -22.07 -9.94
CA ILE A 25 4.87 -20.84 -10.72
C ILE A 25 6.00 -19.95 -10.20
N TRP A 26 6.98 -19.81 -11.07
CA TRP A 26 8.04 -18.85 -10.91
C TRP A 26 7.46 -17.46 -10.80
N GLY A 27 7.75 -16.84 -9.66
CA GLY A 27 7.37 -15.47 -9.40
C GLY A 27 6.23 -15.25 -8.40
N TYR A 28 5.63 -16.34 -7.95
CA TYR A 28 4.79 -16.32 -6.77
C TYR A 28 5.61 -16.74 -5.55
N GLU A 29 5.24 -16.18 -4.40
CA GLU A 29 5.76 -16.59 -3.10
C GLU A 29 5.36 -18.04 -2.84
N GLU A 30 6.21 -18.79 -2.12
CA GLU A 30 6.01 -20.20 -1.84
C GLU A 30 4.65 -20.49 -1.18
N VAL A 31 4.21 -19.60 -0.29
CA VAL A 31 2.90 -19.69 0.36
C VAL A 31 1.74 -19.70 -0.64
N TYR A 32 1.85 -18.99 -1.77
CA TYR A 32 0.79 -18.93 -2.76
C TYR A 32 0.73 -20.16 -3.66
N ASN A 33 1.89 -20.76 -3.97
CA ASN A 33 1.95 -22.06 -4.64
C ASN A 33 1.34 -23.15 -3.75
N TRP A 34 1.75 -23.19 -2.47
CA TRP A 34 1.17 -24.12 -1.50
C TRP A 34 -0.34 -23.93 -1.31
N LEU A 35 -0.82 -22.68 -1.26
CA LEU A 35 -2.27 -22.41 -1.16
C LEU A 35 -3.04 -22.89 -2.40
N ALA A 36 -2.43 -22.88 -3.59
CA ALA A 36 -3.08 -23.36 -4.82
C ALA A 36 -3.25 -24.89 -4.79
N ASP A 37 -2.24 -25.61 -4.28
CA ASP A 37 -2.33 -27.05 -4.07
C ASP A 37 -3.44 -27.40 -3.05
N VAL A 38 -3.47 -26.69 -1.92
CA VAL A 38 -4.47 -26.90 -0.85
C VAL A 38 -5.89 -26.53 -1.31
N SER A 39 -6.03 -25.53 -2.19
CA SER A 39 -7.34 -25.15 -2.74
C SER A 39 -7.81 -26.10 -3.85
N GLY A 40 -7.08 -27.18 -4.14
CA GLY A 40 -7.42 -28.09 -5.24
C GLY A 40 -7.41 -27.38 -6.59
N ASN A 41 -6.56 -26.36 -6.76
CA ASN A 41 -6.50 -25.50 -7.93
C ASN A 41 -7.80 -24.71 -8.23
N ASP A 42 -8.66 -24.52 -7.23
CA ASP A 42 -9.78 -23.59 -7.31
C ASP A 42 -9.34 -22.15 -6.98
N TYR A 43 -9.52 -21.25 -7.95
CA TYR A 43 -9.12 -19.84 -7.84
C TYR A 43 -9.88 -19.08 -6.74
N PHE A 44 -11.19 -19.32 -6.62
CA PHE A 44 -12.04 -18.58 -5.69
C PHE A 44 -11.78 -19.00 -4.25
N LEU A 45 -11.54 -20.30 -4.03
CA LEU A 45 -11.13 -20.83 -2.74
C LEU A 45 -9.72 -20.33 -2.36
N TRP A 46 -8.78 -20.36 -3.30
CA TRP A 46 -7.44 -19.76 -3.13
C TRP A 46 -7.54 -18.29 -2.72
N ARG A 47 -8.39 -17.52 -3.40
CA ARG A 47 -8.60 -16.11 -3.11
C ARG A 47 -9.23 -15.90 -1.73
N THR A 48 -10.13 -16.77 -1.32
CA THR A 48 -10.78 -16.74 0.00
C THR A 48 -9.76 -16.92 1.11
N TYR A 49 -8.80 -17.84 0.95
CA TYR A 49 -7.71 -18.03 1.92
C TYR A 49 -6.80 -16.82 2.10
N ILE A 50 -6.79 -15.89 1.15
CA ILE A 50 -6.00 -14.65 1.23
C ILE A 50 -6.84 -13.51 1.78
N TRP A 51 -8.02 -13.28 1.19
CA TRP A 51 -8.85 -12.13 1.50
C TRP A 51 -9.54 -12.24 2.85
N LEU A 52 -10.03 -13.42 3.24
CA LEU A 52 -10.75 -13.56 4.50
C LEU A 52 -9.85 -13.26 5.69
N PRO A 53 -8.62 -13.83 5.80
CA PRO A 53 -7.72 -13.46 6.88
C PRO A 53 -7.24 -12.01 6.78
N ALA A 54 -7.04 -11.46 5.58
CA ALA A 54 -6.66 -10.06 5.41
C ALA A 54 -7.73 -9.10 5.96
N CYS A 55 -8.99 -9.34 5.60
CA CYS A 55 -10.13 -8.61 6.13
C CYS A 55 -10.26 -8.78 7.65
N LEU A 56 -10.00 -9.98 8.18
CA LEU A 56 -9.97 -10.22 9.61
C LEU A 56 -8.90 -9.37 10.30
N PHE A 57 -7.67 -9.31 9.79
CA PHE A 57 -6.61 -8.48 10.38
C PHE A 57 -6.93 -6.97 10.31
N LEU A 58 -7.53 -6.50 9.22
CA LEU A 58 -8.00 -5.11 9.13
C LEU A 58 -9.11 -4.82 10.15
N PHE A 59 -10.07 -5.74 10.30
CA PHE A 59 -11.13 -5.65 11.30
C PHE A 59 -10.56 -5.65 12.73
N LEU A 60 -9.66 -6.57 13.04
CA LEU A 60 -8.99 -6.66 14.35
C LEU A 60 -8.18 -5.39 14.65
N THR A 61 -7.53 -4.81 13.64
CA THR A 61 -6.86 -3.51 13.77
C THR A 61 -7.87 -2.42 14.13
N ALA A 62 -9.02 -2.37 13.43
CA ALA A 62 -10.06 -1.38 13.67
C ALA A 62 -10.67 -1.51 15.06
N ALA A 63 -10.95 -2.74 15.48
CA ALA A 63 -11.46 -3.08 16.81
C ALA A 63 -10.45 -2.68 17.90
N ARG A 64 -9.16 -3.01 17.71
CA ARG A 64 -8.09 -2.67 18.66
C ARG A 64 -7.96 -1.16 18.87
N LEU A 65 -8.16 -0.40 17.79
CA LEU A 65 -8.10 1.06 17.76
C LEU A 65 -9.43 1.74 18.15
N GLU A 66 -10.47 0.97 18.48
CA GLU A 66 -11.80 1.49 18.85
C GLU A 66 -12.41 2.35 17.73
N LEU A 67 -12.25 1.91 16.47
CA LEU A 67 -12.65 2.62 15.24
C LEU A 67 -13.82 1.98 14.49
N LEU A 68 -14.55 1.05 15.09
CA LEU A 68 -15.69 0.37 14.45
C LEU A 68 -16.94 1.28 14.32
N HIS A 69 -16.82 2.34 13.52
CA HIS A 69 -17.86 3.32 13.26
C HIS A 69 -17.87 3.74 11.78
N ARG A 70 -18.91 4.45 11.34
CA ARG A 70 -19.14 4.86 9.93
C ARG A 70 -17.91 5.42 9.20
N ASN A 71 -17.14 6.31 9.84
CA ASN A 71 -15.97 6.94 9.19
C ASN A 71 -14.88 5.94 8.79
N MET A 72 -14.77 4.83 9.53
CA MET A 72 -13.82 3.76 9.24
C MET A 72 -14.26 2.94 8.03
N LEU A 73 -15.53 2.56 7.97
CA LEU A 73 -16.10 1.87 6.81
C LEU A 73 -15.91 2.70 5.53
N LEU A 74 -16.25 3.99 5.57
CA LEU A 74 -16.07 4.87 4.41
C LEU A 74 -14.60 5.03 4.02
N SER A 75 -13.70 5.21 4.98
CA SER A 75 -12.26 5.30 4.68
C SER A 75 -11.73 3.99 4.10
N MET A 76 -12.23 2.84 4.56
CA MET A 76 -11.86 1.54 4.01
C MET A 76 -12.40 1.30 2.60
N ILE A 77 -13.60 1.77 2.28
CA ILE A 77 -14.11 1.70 0.90
C ILE A 77 -13.22 2.52 -0.04
N LEU A 78 -12.84 3.74 0.34
CA LEU A 78 -12.06 4.64 -0.50
C LEU A 78 -10.67 4.08 -0.87
N PHE A 79 -9.97 3.53 0.11
CA PHE A 79 -8.58 3.10 -0.09
C PHE A 79 -8.45 1.58 -0.23
N GLY A 80 -9.32 0.80 0.41
CA GLY A 80 -9.37 -0.66 0.29
C GLY A 80 -9.86 -1.13 -1.08
N ALA A 81 -10.71 -0.36 -1.77
CA ALA A 81 -11.08 -0.66 -3.16
C ALA A 81 -9.84 -0.70 -4.08
N MET A 82 -8.83 0.12 -3.80
CA MET A 82 -7.56 0.15 -4.53
C MET A 82 -6.63 -1.02 -4.18
N LEU A 83 -6.96 -1.80 -3.14
CA LEU A 83 -6.19 -2.96 -2.67
C LEU A 83 -6.83 -4.30 -3.06
N SER A 84 -8.03 -4.27 -3.63
CA SER A 84 -8.83 -5.47 -3.93
C SER A 84 -8.13 -6.48 -4.84
N TYR A 85 -7.29 -6.05 -5.78
CA TYR A 85 -6.62 -6.97 -6.72
C TYR A 85 -5.31 -7.57 -6.19
N THR A 86 -4.69 -7.00 -5.15
CA THR A 86 -3.37 -7.48 -4.71
C THR A 86 -3.46 -8.75 -3.86
N ARG A 87 -2.71 -9.78 -4.26
CA ARG A 87 -2.50 -10.98 -3.42
C ARG A 87 -1.75 -10.64 -2.12
N GLY A 88 -0.89 -9.61 -2.15
CA GLY A 88 -0.11 -9.14 -1.00
C GLY A 88 -0.94 -8.53 0.14
N MET A 89 -2.26 -8.36 -0.03
CA MET A 89 -3.14 -7.77 0.98
C MET A 89 -3.05 -8.48 2.33
N LEU A 90 -2.89 -9.81 2.32
CA LEU A 90 -2.70 -10.60 3.54
C LEU A 90 -1.42 -10.18 4.27
N GLY A 91 -0.28 -10.19 3.59
CA GLY A 91 0.99 -9.78 4.20
C GLY A 91 0.94 -8.35 4.75
N HIS A 92 0.39 -7.39 4.00
CA HIS A 92 0.32 -6.00 4.45
C HIS A 92 -0.62 -5.79 5.65
N SER A 93 -1.77 -6.45 5.68
CA SER A 93 -2.71 -6.38 6.80
C SER A 93 -2.15 -7.06 8.06
N MET A 94 -1.43 -8.17 7.90
CA MET A 94 -0.67 -8.82 8.98
C MET A 94 0.40 -7.90 9.55
N LEU A 95 1.22 -7.29 8.69
CA LEU A 95 2.26 -6.32 9.09
C LEU A 95 1.64 -5.15 9.86
N LEU A 96 0.55 -4.59 9.35
CA LEU A 96 -0.16 -3.48 9.98
C LEU A 96 -0.68 -3.85 11.36
N PHE A 97 -1.39 -4.97 11.48
CA PHE A 97 -1.94 -5.40 12.76
C PHE A 97 -0.84 -5.73 13.75
N GLY A 98 0.19 -6.45 13.32
CA GLY A 98 1.38 -6.76 14.12
C GLY A 98 2.07 -5.49 14.63
N ALA A 99 2.28 -4.50 13.76
CA ALA A 99 2.86 -3.22 14.14
C ALA A 99 2.00 -2.46 15.16
N VAL A 100 0.66 -2.46 15.00
CA VAL A 100 -0.26 -1.84 15.98
C VAL A 100 -0.15 -2.53 17.34
N LEU A 101 -0.08 -3.86 17.39
CA LEU A 101 0.11 -4.59 18.65
C LEU A 101 1.43 -4.24 19.33
N LEU A 102 2.51 -4.01 18.58
CA LEU A 102 3.82 -3.65 19.12
C LEU A 102 3.83 -2.24 19.75
N VAL A 103 3.22 -1.25 19.09
CA VAL A 103 3.29 0.16 19.52
C VAL A 103 2.24 0.55 20.56
N ASP A 104 1.14 -0.20 20.63
CA ASP A 104 0.03 0.10 21.51
C ASP A 104 0.35 -0.18 22.98
N LYS A 105 0.10 0.82 23.84
CA LYS A 105 0.42 0.75 25.28
C LYS A 105 -0.38 -0.31 26.03
N LYS A 106 -1.61 -0.66 25.62
CA LYS A 106 -2.39 -1.71 26.32
C LYS A 106 -1.93 -3.13 25.94
N SER A 107 -0.95 -3.29 25.05
CA SER A 107 -0.47 -4.62 24.69
C SER A 107 0.45 -5.15 25.79
N ASN A 108 0.08 -6.26 26.40
CA ASN A 108 0.96 -7.02 27.29
C ASN A 108 2.08 -7.70 26.50
N VAL A 109 3.05 -8.30 27.19
CA VAL A 109 4.21 -8.95 26.56
C VAL A 109 3.79 -10.03 25.56
N ALA A 110 2.87 -10.92 25.93
CA ALA A 110 2.36 -11.96 25.05
C ALA A 110 1.73 -11.39 23.76
N THR A 111 0.92 -10.34 23.88
CA THR A 111 0.32 -9.64 22.73
C THR A 111 1.39 -9.03 21.82
N LYS A 112 2.48 -8.50 22.40
CA LYS A 112 3.60 -7.96 21.62
C LYS A 112 4.40 -9.06 20.93
N VAL A 113 4.58 -10.23 21.56
CA VAL A 113 5.21 -11.39 20.92
C VAL A 113 4.37 -11.86 19.73
N ILE A 114 3.05 -11.94 19.86
CA ILE A 114 2.15 -12.21 18.74
C ILE A 114 2.30 -11.13 17.66
N GLY A 115 2.35 -9.85 18.05
CA GLY A 115 2.57 -8.74 17.14
C GLY A 115 3.87 -8.85 16.35
N LEU A 116 4.97 -9.23 17.03
CA LEU A 116 6.27 -9.45 16.41
C LEU A 116 6.24 -10.66 15.46
N ALA A 117 5.60 -11.76 15.87
CA ALA A 117 5.44 -12.94 15.02
C ALA A 117 4.68 -12.59 13.74
N LEU A 118 3.55 -11.89 13.83
CA LEU A 118 2.79 -11.42 12.66
C LEU A 118 3.62 -10.48 11.77
N PHE A 119 4.39 -9.58 12.39
CA PHE A 119 5.29 -8.67 11.68
C PHE A 119 6.35 -9.44 10.87
N CYS A 120 7.01 -10.43 11.47
CA CYS A 120 8.00 -11.26 10.77
C CYS A 120 7.37 -12.17 9.72
N VAL A 121 6.27 -12.85 10.03
CA VAL A 121 5.58 -13.77 9.12
C VAL A 121 5.05 -13.07 7.88
N SER A 122 4.70 -11.77 7.97
CA SER A 122 4.26 -10.98 6.82
C SER A 122 5.24 -11.04 5.64
N TYR A 123 6.54 -11.21 5.91
CA TYR A 123 7.61 -11.31 4.90
C TYR A 123 7.34 -12.39 3.85
N PHE A 124 6.76 -13.52 4.25
CA PHE A 124 6.51 -14.65 3.35
C PHE A 124 5.34 -14.45 2.39
N PHE A 125 4.52 -13.42 2.61
CA PHE A 125 3.32 -13.16 1.82
C PHE A 125 3.52 -12.11 0.71
N HIS A 126 4.70 -11.51 0.58
CA HIS A 126 4.99 -10.63 -0.56
C HIS A 126 6.50 -10.45 -0.79
N LYS A 127 6.98 -10.60 -2.02
CA LYS A 127 8.41 -10.51 -2.38
C LYS A 127 9.02 -9.16 -2.00
N SER A 128 8.28 -8.07 -2.18
CA SER A 128 8.73 -6.73 -1.78
C SER A 128 8.35 -6.36 -0.34
N MET A 129 8.00 -7.34 0.51
CA MET A 129 7.59 -7.05 1.90
C MET A 129 8.73 -6.46 2.74
N TYR A 130 9.98 -6.77 2.42
CA TYR A 130 11.14 -6.17 3.10
C TYR A 130 11.13 -4.63 3.04
N VAL A 131 10.65 -4.04 1.92
CA VAL A 131 10.51 -2.59 1.81
C VAL A 131 9.43 -2.07 2.77
N ASN A 132 8.29 -2.75 2.87
CA ASN A 132 7.25 -2.38 3.83
C ASN A 132 7.74 -2.48 5.27
N ILE A 133 8.50 -3.53 5.58
CA ILE A 133 9.12 -3.72 6.89
C ILE A 133 10.08 -2.57 7.17
N ALA A 134 10.91 -2.17 6.22
CA ALA A 134 11.78 -1.00 6.36
C ALA A 134 10.98 0.28 6.62
N PHE A 135 9.87 0.51 5.90
CA PHE A 135 9.00 1.68 6.14
C PHE A 135 8.35 1.64 7.52
N ALA A 136 7.92 0.46 7.98
CA ALA A 136 7.39 0.24 9.31
C ALA A 136 8.44 0.54 10.39
N LEU A 137 9.68 0.12 10.20
CA LEU A 137 10.80 0.44 11.10
C LEU A 137 11.11 1.94 11.10
N LEU A 138 11.15 2.59 9.93
CA LEU A 138 11.35 4.04 9.81
C LEU A 138 10.23 4.83 10.48
N ALA A 139 8.99 4.33 10.50
CA ALA A 139 7.86 4.98 11.15
C ALA A 139 7.99 5.07 12.69
N PHE A 140 8.91 4.33 13.32
CA PHE A 140 9.25 4.53 14.73
C PHE A 140 9.97 5.86 14.97
N TYR A 141 10.68 6.39 13.96
CA TYR A 141 11.37 7.67 14.09
C TYR A 141 10.36 8.81 14.33
N PRO A 142 10.62 9.71 15.31
CA PRO A 142 9.68 10.75 15.66
C PRO A 142 9.54 11.81 14.57
N LEU A 143 8.41 11.78 13.84
CA LEU A 143 8.01 12.86 12.95
C LEU A 143 7.28 13.97 13.73
N GLY A 144 7.92 15.12 13.88
CA GLY A 144 7.35 16.36 14.39
C GLY A 144 7.29 17.47 13.32
N LYS A 145 6.90 18.68 13.73
CA LYS A 145 6.81 19.84 12.82
C LYS A 145 8.14 20.15 12.12
N LYS A 146 9.23 20.19 12.90
CA LYS A 146 10.58 20.50 12.39
C LYS A 146 11.05 19.45 11.39
N SER A 147 10.98 18.16 11.74
CA SER A 147 11.39 17.07 10.85
C SER A 147 10.53 17.00 9.59
N PHE A 148 9.23 17.33 9.67
CA PHE A 148 8.35 17.41 8.49
C PHE A 148 8.75 18.56 7.55
N VAL A 149 9.11 19.72 8.07
CA VAL A 149 9.62 20.82 7.23
C VAL A 149 10.97 20.46 6.62
N VAL A 150 11.89 19.89 7.42
CA VAL A 150 13.21 19.44 6.95
C VAL A 150 13.07 18.39 5.85
N SER A 151 12.17 17.42 5.96
CA SER A 151 11.96 16.43 4.90
C SER A 151 11.39 17.06 3.62
N LEU A 152 10.55 18.09 3.70
CA LEU A 152 10.11 18.82 2.51
C LEU A 152 11.26 19.58 1.83
N ILE A 153 12.16 20.19 2.61
CA ILE A 153 13.35 20.86 2.09
C ILE A 153 14.35 19.85 1.49
N ALA A 154 14.49 18.68 2.12
CA ALA A 154 15.36 17.61 1.65
C ALA A 154 14.83 16.89 0.40
N PHE A 155 13.52 16.97 0.14
CA PHE A 155 12.86 16.26 -0.95
C PHE A 155 13.54 16.41 -2.33
N PRO A 156 13.82 17.63 -2.85
CA PRO A 156 14.49 17.77 -4.15
C PRO A 156 15.85 17.06 -4.22
N PHE A 157 16.64 17.10 -3.15
CA PHE A 157 17.94 16.43 -3.10
C PHE A 157 17.80 14.91 -3.04
N LEU A 158 16.82 14.41 -2.28
CA LEU A 158 16.54 12.97 -2.19
C LEU A 158 15.95 12.42 -3.49
N THR A 159 15.22 13.23 -4.27
CA THR A 159 14.77 12.85 -5.60
C THR A 159 15.97 12.63 -6.53
N THR A 160 17.00 13.48 -6.49
CA THR A 160 18.23 13.26 -7.24
C THR A 160 18.92 11.95 -6.85
N VAL A 161 18.98 11.64 -5.55
CA VAL A 161 19.52 10.35 -5.07
C VAL A 161 18.68 9.17 -5.58
N ALA A 162 17.35 9.29 -5.55
CA ALA A 162 16.46 8.26 -6.10
C ALA A 162 16.68 8.05 -7.59
N THR A 163 16.85 9.12 -8.38
CA THR A 163 17.22 9.04 -9.80
C THR A 163 18.53 8.27 -9.99
N MET A 164 19.59 8.64 -9.26
CA MET A 164 20.89 7.96 -9.34
C MET A 164 20.80 6.47 -8.98
N LEU A 165 19.98 6.10 -7.99
CA LEU A 165 19.74 4.71 -7.62
C LEU A 165 19.06 3.95 -8.75
N ILE A 166 18.02 4.52 -9.38
CA ILE A 166 17.32 3.89 -10.50
C ILE A 166 18.25 3.75 -11.71
N ASP A 167 19.02 4.78 -12.05
CA ASP A 167 19.98 4.73 -13.15
C ASP A 167 21.07 3.67 -12.90
N GLY A 168 21.52 3.53 -11.65
CA GLY A 168 22.45 2.48 -11.23
C GLY A 168 21.88 1.07 -11.38
N ILE A 169 20.59 0.88 -11.09
CA ILE A 169 19.91 -0.42 -11.26
C ILE A 169 19.71 -0.72 -12.75
N VAL A 170 19.24 0.27 -13.53
CA VAL A 170 18.99 0.11 -14.97
C VAL A 170 20.29 -0.14 -15.74
N SER A 171 21.40 0.48 -15.33
CA SER A 171 22.72 0.25 -15.93
C SER A 171 23.39 -1.06 -15.49
N GLY A 172 22.78 -1.82 -14.55
CA GLY A 172 23.36 -3.04 -13.99
C GLY A 172 24.53 -2.79 -13.02
N ALA A 173 24.81 -1.53 -12.68
CA ALA A 173 25.84 -1.17 -11.68
C ALA A 173 25.39 -1.50 -10.24
N LEU A 174 24.09 -1.60 -10.00
CA LEU A 174 23.48 -2.01 -8.72
C LEU A 174 22.61 -3.25 -8.93
N ASP A 175 23.01 -4.37 -8.31
CA ASP A 175 22.21 -5.59 -8.25
C ASP A 175 21.15 -5.48 -7.14
N MET A 176 20.06 -4.77 -7.43
CA MET A 176 18.91 -4.64 -6.53
C MET A 176 17.65 -5.18 -7.21
N SER A 177 17.25 -6.40 -6.86
CA SER A 177 15.93 -6.93 -7.21
C SER A 177 14.86 -6.36 -6.29
N PHE A 178 13.90 -5.59 -6.83
CA PHE A 178 12.70 -5.15 -6.10
C PHE A 178 11.63 -6.24 -5.97
N GLY A 179 12.08 -7.47 -5.70
CA GLY A 179 11.25 -8.65 -5.54
C GLY A 179 10.63 -9.12 -6.85
N GLU A 180 11.44 -9.29 -7.90
CA GLU A 180 10.95 -9.86 -9.15
C GLU A 180 10.43 -11.28 -8.92
N GLY A 181 9.14 -11.38 -9.19
CA GLY A 181 8.46 -12.63 -9.29
C GLY A 181 7.56 -12.63 -10.50
N VAL A 182 8.20 -12.66 -11.66
CA VAL A 182 7.61 -13.20 -12.87
C VAL A 182 8.70 -14.09 -13.44
N GLY A 183 8.46 -15.41 -13.48
CA GLY A 183 9.38 -16.34 -14.09
C GLY A 183 9.58 -16.06 -15.56
N GLY A 184 10.83 -15.99 -15.99
CA GLY A 184 11.21 -15.95 -17.39
C GLY A 184 12.50 -15.16 -17.60
N VAL A 185 13.46 -15.82 -18.24
CA VAL A 185 14.67 -15.22 -18.81
C VAL A 185 14.32 -13.92 -19.55
N GLY A 186 14.96 -12.81 -19.17
CA GLY A 186 14.91 -11.55 -19.91
C GLY A 186 13.78 -10.60 -19.51
N ASP A 187 14.18 -9.47 -18.92
CA ASP A 187 13.73 -8.16 -19.35
C ASP A 187 12.25 -7.78 -19.15
N GLN A 188 11.58 -8.24 -18.09
CA GLN A 188 10.28 -7.65 -17.72
C GLN A 188 10.38 -6.34 -16.93
N THR A 189 11.50 -6.04 -16.26
CA THR A 189 11.75 -4.65 -15.81
C THR A 189 11.78 -3.70 -17.01
N ALA A 190 12.37 -4.12 -18.15
CA ALA A 190 12.27 -3.38 -19.41
C ALA A 190 10.87 -3.42 -20.03
N ALA A 191 10.10 -4.52 -19.92
CA ALA A 191 8.72 -4.61 -20.40
C ALA A 191 7.73 -3.74 -19.59
N TYR A 192 7.92 -3.60 -18.27
CA TYR A 192 7.16 -2.67 -17.42
C TYR A 192 7.60 -1.21 -17.66
N ALA A 193 8.90 -0.97 -17.79
CA ALA A 193 9.44 0.34 -18.12
C ALA A 193 9.12 0.79 -19.56
N SER A 194 8.89 -0.14 -20.50
CA SER A 194 8.49 0.15 -21.89
C SER A 194 6.98 0.12 -22.11
N GLY A 195 6.23 -0.74 -21.39
CA GLY A 195 4.76 -0.78 -21.42
C GLY A 195 4.09 0.42 -20.75
N GLU A 196 4.78 1.09 -19.83
CA GLU A 196 4.36 2.38 -19.26
C GLU A 196 4.90 3.61 -20.02
N LYS A 197 5.62 3.42 -21.16
CA LYS A 197 5.83 4.49 -22.15
C LYS A 197 4.55 4.73 -22.95
N MET A 198 3.43 4.94 -22.25
CA MET A 198 2.27 5.53 -22.88
C MET A 198 2.68 6.96 -23.24
N GLU A 199 2.59 7.33 -24.52
CA GLU A 199 2.63 8.74 -24.92
C GLU A 199 1.66 9.50 -24.01
N VAL A 200 2.20 10.26 -23.04
CA VAL A 200 1.38 10.95 -22.06
C VAL A 200 0.79 12.17 -22.75
N ASN A 201 -0.30 11.94 -23.48
CA ASN A 201 -1.13 13.02 -24.02
C ASN A 201 -1.75 13.82 -22.87
N ILE A 202 -2.31 14.99 -23.18
CA ILE A 202 -2.91 15.88 -22.17
C ILE A 202 -3.96 15.17 -21.28
N PHE A 203 -4.69 14.20 -21.84
CA PHE A 203 -5.66 13.39 -21.12
C PHE A 203 -5.00 12.44 -20.12
N GLY A 204 -3.83 11.89 -20.44
CA GLY A 204 -3.00 11.11 -19.52
C GLY A 204 -2.54 11.93 -18.31
N TYR A 205 -2.10 13.18 -18.52
CA TYR A 205 -1.74 14.08 -17.43
C TYR A 205 -2.95 14.43 -16.54
N ILE A 206 -4.10 14.75 -17.14
CA ILE A 206 -5.35 15.00 -16.40
C ILE A 206 -5.74 13.77 -15.57
N GLY A 207 -5.64 12.57 -16.15
CA GLY A 207 -5.94 11.32 -15.45
C GLY A 207 -5.02 11.09 -14.24
N ARG A 208 -3.72 11.37 -14.36
CA ARG A 208 -2.75 11.31 -13.25
C ARG A 208 -3.08 12.33 -12.16
N VAL A 209 -3.39 13.57 -12.55
CA VAL A 209 -3.77 14.65 -11.63
C VAL A 209 -5.00 14.26 -10.81
N ILE A 210 -6.08 13.81 -11.46
CA ILE A 210 -7.31 13.37 -10.79
C ILE A 210 -7.03 12.20 -9.83
N SER A 211 -6.18 11.26 -10.25
CA SER A 211 -5.88 10.06 -9.47
C SER A 211 -4.98 10.33 -8.26
N TYR A 212 -4.10 11.33 -8.33
CA TYR A 212 -3.05 11.54 -7.32
C TYR A 212 -3.29 12.74 -6.40
N ILE A 213 -3.81 13.86 -6.90
CA ILE A 213 -4.02 15.07 -6.09
C ILE A 213 -4.85 14.79 -4.83
N PRO A 214 -5.98 14.07 -4.88
CA PRO A 214 -6.78 13.82 -3.68
C PRO A 214 -6.01 13.08 -2.58
N GLN A 215 -5.09 12.20 -2.96
CA GLN A 215 -4.24 11.44 -2.04
C GLN A 215 -3.22 12.35 -1.35
N TYR A 216 -2.56 13.22 -2.10
CA TYR A 216 -1.63 14.22 -1.53
C TYR A 216 -2.34 15.27 -0.68
N LEU A 217 -3.53 15.73 -1.09
CA LEU A 217 -4.37 16.62 -0.29
C LEU A 217 -4.78 15.96 1.03
N THR A 218 -5.11 14.66 1.00
CA THR A 218 -5.39 13.88 2.20
C THR A 218 -4.18 13.87 3.12
N LEU A 219 -2.99 13.56 2.61
CA LEU A 219 -1.77 13.55 3.43
C LEU A 219 -1.46 14.93 4.02
N PHE A 220 -1.54 15.99 3.22
CA PHE A 220 -1.33 17.36 3.67
C PHE A 220 -2.30 17.75 4.79
N TYR A 221 -3.58 17.42 4.61
CA TYR A 221 -4.61 17.65 5.61
C TYR A 221 -4.32 16.90 6.91
N LEU A 222 -3.99 15.62 6.83
CA LEU A 222 -3.64 14.81 8.00
C LEU A 222 -2.40 15.35 8.70
N ALA A 223 -1.36 15.75 7.95
CA ALA A 223 -0.16 16.36 8.52
C ALA A 223 -0.47 17.65 9.28
N ASN A 224 -1.33 18.51 8.73
CA ASN A 224 -1.78 19.71 9.42
C ASN A 224 -2.48 19.36 10.76
N ARG A 225 -3.43 18.42 10.75
CA ARG A 225 -4.19 18.05 11.95
C ARG A 225 -3.35 17.34 13.00
N VAL A 226 -2.51 16.42 12.59
CA VAL A 226 -1.70 15.61 13.50
C VAL A 226 -0.52 16.42 14.04
N LEU A 227 0.27 17.06 13.17
CA LEU A 227 1.51 17.73 13.58
C LEU A 227 1.29 19.15 14.11
N TYR A 228 0.38 19.92 13.51
CA TYR A 228 0.20 21.33 13.84
C TYR A 228 -0.92 21.57 14.84
N LYS A 229 -2.07 20.91 14.67
CA LYS A 229 -3.23 21.02 15.58
C LYS A 229 -3.21 20.00 16.73
N GLY A 230 -2.35 18.98 16.66
CA GLY A 230 -2.14 18.05 17.76
C GLY A 230 -3.32 17.12 18.03
N TYR A 231 -4.08 16.72 17.01
CA TYR A 231 -5.33 15.93 17.16
C TYR A 231 -5.16 14.61 17.91
N PHE A 232 -3.97 14.00 17.88
CA PHE A 232 -3.71 12.75 18.60
C PHE A 232 -3.14 12.94 20.01
N LYS A 233 -2.89 14.17 20.46
CA LYS A 233 -2.37 14.40 21.81
C LYS A 233 -3.45 14.10 22.84
N GLY A 234 -3.15 13.24 23.80
CA GLY A 234 -4.03 12.93 24.93
C GLY A 234 -5.21 12.00 24.58
N ILE A 235 -5.32 11.53 23.34
CA ILE A 235 -6.38 10.57 22.98
C ILE A 235 -6.01 9.16 23.44
N LYS A 236 -7.03 8.32 23.65
CA LYS A 236 -6.84 6.86 23.76
C LYS A 236 -6.11 6.36 22.50
N ARG A 237 -5.13 5.48 22.70
CA ARG A 237 -4.29 4.89 21.62
C ARG A 237 -3.43 5.90 20.87
N GLU A 238 -3.09 7.05 21.46
CA GLU A 238 -2.21 8.09 20.87
C GLU A 238 -0.99 7.49 20.14
N ARG A 239 -0.20 6.65 20.82
CA ARG A 239 1.01 6.05 20.22
C ARG A 239 0.73 5.27 18.93
N ALA A 240 -0.35 4.50 18.90
CA ALA A 240 -0.71 3.72 17.72
C ALA A 240 -1.14 4.63 16.57
N PHE A 241 -2.00 5.62 16.83
CA PHE A 241 -2.42 6.57 15.79
C PHE A 241 -1.27 7.43 15.26
N THR A 242 -0.38 7.90 16.15
CA THR A 242 0.83 8.62 15.74
C THR A 242 1.75 7.76 14.90
N TYR A 243 1.95 6.49 15.27
CA TYR A 243 2.73 5.54 14.47
C TYR A 243 2.10 5.30 13.09
N LEU A 244 0.79 5.06 13.03
CA LEU A 244 0.09 4.86 11.75
C LEU A 244 0.19 6.08 10.84
N PHE A 245 0.08 7.30 11.38
CA PHE A 245 0.31 8.52 10.62
C PHE A 245 1.74 8.61 10.07
N ARG A 246 2.74 8.27 10.89
CA ARG A 246 4.15 8.23 10.45
C ARG A 246 4.36 7.20 9.36
N LEU A 247 3.79 6.02 9.49
CA LEU A 247 3.87 4.97 8.48
C LEU A 247 3.26 5.41 7.15
N THR A 248 2.06 6.02 7.19
CA THR A 248 1.43 6.63 6.02
C THR A 248 2.33 7.70 5.39
N TYR A 249 2.91 8.59 6.20
CA TYR A 249 3.79 9.64 5.71
C TYR A 249 5.06 9.09 5.07
N VAL A 250 5.77 8.17 5.74
CA VAL A 250 7.00 7.54 5.24
C VAL A 250 6.73 6.84 3.91
N ALA A 251 5.67 6.02 3.84
CA ALA A 251 5.35 5.27 2.63
C ALA A 251 5.03 6.19 1.45
N ILE A 252 4.22 7.24 1.64
CA ILE A 252 3.92 8.20 0.56
C ILE A 252 5.16 9.02 0.21
N TYR A 253 5.87 9.54 1.20
CA TYR A 253 7.06 10.39 0.99
C TYR A 253 8.13 9.65 0.18
N ILE A 254 8.48 8.43 0.57
CA ILE A 254 9.47 7.63 -0.15
C ILE A 254 8.95 7.24 -1.54
N ALA A 255 7.69 6.85 -1.67
CA ALA A 255 7.10 6.59 -2.98
C ALA A 255 7.24 7.81 -3.90
N SER A 256 6.93 9.01 -3.41
CA SER A 256 6.98 10.26 -4.18
C SER A 256 8.37 10.62 -4.70
N LEU A 257 9.46 10.13 -4.08
CA LEU A 257 10.81 10.32 -4.61
C LEU A 257 10.98 9.67 -6.00
N PHE A 258 10.20 8.62 -6.29
CA PHE A 258 10.19 7.91 -7.56
C PHE A 258 9.11 8.44 -8.55
N ALA A 259 8.24 9.34 -8.12
CA ALA A 259 7.13 9.81 -8.98
C ALA A 259 7.60 10.65 -10.19
N PHE A 260 8.81 11.21 -10.12
CA PHE A 260 9.37 12.10 -11.14
C PHE A 260 10.47 11.44 -11.98
N VAL A 261 10.72 10.14 -11.80
CA VAL A 261 11.72 9.39 -12.56
C VAL A 261 10.97 8.48 -13.53
N GLU A 262 11.10 8.75 -14.84
CA GLU A 262 10.28 8.17 -15.92
C GLU A 262 10.24 6.64 -15.89
N THR A 263 11.34 5.99 -15.53
CA THR A 263 11.49 4.52 -15.49
C THR A 263 10.97 3.88 -14.19
N SER A 264 10.38 4.65 -13.28
CA SER A 264 10.04 4.19 -11.93
C SER A 264 8.59 4.43 -11.47
N ASP A 265 7.66 4.75 -12.38
CA ASP A 265 6.22 4.91 -12.03
C ASP A 265 5.66 3.64 -11.36
N TRP A 266 6.10 2.45 -11.79
CA TRP A 266 5.75 1.18 -11.14
C TRP A 266 6.22 1.08 -9.68
N ILE A 267 7.40 1.62 -9.33
CA ILE A 267 7.92 1.68 -7.96
C ILE A 267 7.07 2.65 -7.14
N TYR A 268 6.82 3.83 -7.68
CA TYR A 268 5.96 4.83 -7.05
C TYR A 268 4.58 4.24 -6.72
N ARG A 269 3.92 3.60 -7.68
CA ARG A 269 2.60 2.98 -7.47
C ARG A 269 2.66 1.89 -6.40
N ARG A 270 3.64 0.98 -6.50
CA ARG A 270 3.81 -0.14 -5.55
C ARG A 270 4.00 0.36 -4.13
N PHE A 271 4.89 1.33 -3.92
CA PHE A 271 5.19 1.89 -2.59
C PHE A 271 4.04 2.74 -2.06
N LYS A 272 3.37 3.50 -2.92
CA LYS A 272 2.22 4.30 -2.52
C LYS A 272 1.05 3.45 -2.03
N TYR A 273 0.76 2.32 -2.68
CA TYR A 273 -0.31 1.41 -2.24
C TYR A 273 -0.05 0.84 -0.84
N MET A 274 1.20 0.78 -0.39
CA MET A 274 1.54 0.41 1.00
C MET A 274 0.93 1.38 2.01
N ALA A 275 0.89 2.68 1.67
CA ALA A 275 0.29 3.70 2.53
C ALA A 275 -1.23 3.54 2.69
N PHE A 276 -1.90 2.84 1.76
CA PHE A 276 -3.36 2.65 1.81
C PHE A 276 -3.81 1.65 2.87
N PHE A 277 -2.88 0.92 3.50
CA PHE A 277 -3.17 0.08 4.67
C PHE A 277 -3.34 0.90 5.96
N PRO A 278 -2.37 1.75 6.37
CA PRO A 278 -2.52 2.59 7.57
C PRO A 278 -3.41 3.84 7.34
N LEU A 279 -3.44 4.41 6.14
CA LEU A 279 -4.13 5.67 5.84
C LEU A 279 -5.61 5.70 6.25
N PRO A 280 -6.42 4.65 6.01
CA PRO A 280 -7.85 4.67 6.36
C PRO A 280 -8.08 4.83 7.87
N PHE A 281 -7.24 4.20 8.69
CA PHE A 281 -7.35 4.29 10.15
C PHE A 281 -7.02 5.70 10.65
N VAL A 282 -5.99 6.33 10.05
CA VAL A 282 -5.59 7.70 10.38
C VAL A 282 -6.69 8.69 9.95
N LEU A 283 -7.19 8.56 8.72
CA LEU A 283 -8.26 9.40 8.21
C LEU A 283 -9.55 9.25 9.02
N ALA A 284 -9.98 8.02 9.29
CA ALA A 284 -11.17 7.74 10.08
C ALA A 284 -11.08 8.36 11.47
N LYS A 285 -9.91 8.27 12.11
CA LYS A 285 -9.71 8.87 13.44
C LYS A 285 -9.70 10.39 13.38
N VAL A 286 -8.94 11.00 12.48
CA VAL A 286 -8.94 12.47 12.32
C VAL A 286 -10.35 12.97 12.02
N TRP A 287 -11.08 12.31 11.12
CA TRP A 287 -12.46 12.67 10.80
C TRP A 287 -13.39 12.55 12.01
N SER A 288 -13.22 11.54 12.87
CA SER A 288 -14.02 11.42 14.11
C SER A 288 -13.78 12.56 15.10
N LEU A 289 -12.63 13.23 15.02
CA LEU A 289 -12.23 14.32 15.91
C LEU A 289 -12.54 15.71 15.33
N GLU A 290 -12.91 15.79 14.05
CA GLU A 290 -13.23 17.06 13.42
C GLU A 290 -14.55 17.66 13.96
N PRO A 291 -14.59 18.96 14.24
CA PRO A 291 -15.84 19.66 14.46
C PRO A 291 -16.78 19.50 13.26
N LYS A 292 -18.08 19.34 13.51
CA LYS A 292 -19.10 19.20 12.43
C LYS A 292 -19.13 20.37 11.44
N SER A 293 -18.67 21.55 11.88
CA SER A 293 -18.55 22.77 11.07
C SER A 293 -17.41 22.70 10.04
N ASN A 294 -16.46 21.78 10.19
CA ASN A 294 -15.34 21.66 9.27
C ASN A 294 -15.72 20.90 8.00
N SER A 295 -15.85 21.62 6.89
CA SER A 295 -16.19 21.02 5.59
C SER A 295 -14.98 20.50 4.80
N TRP A 296 -13.74 20.81 5.20
CA TRP A 296 -12.54 20.38 4.47
C TRP A 296 -12.43 18.87 4.33
N VAL A 297 -12.68 18.13 5.42
CA VAL A 297 -12.66 16.65 5.38
C VAL A 297 -13.72 16.11 4.41
N LYS A 298 -14.89 16.75 4.32
CA LYS A 298 -15.97 16.35 3.40
C LYS A 298 -15.54 16.55 1.95
N TRP A 299 -14.92 17.69 1.62
CA TRP A 299 -14.41 17.96 0.27
C TRP A 299 -13.30 16.98 -0.12
N ILE A 300 -12.37 16.69 0.78
CA ILE A 300 -11.32 15.68 0.53
C ILE A 300 -11.95 14.32 0.26
N ILE A 301 -12.94 13.91 1.04
CA ILE A 301 -13.65 12.64 0.83
C ILE A 301 -14.36 12.63 -0.52
N LEU A 302 -15.08 13.70 -0.88
CA LEU A 302 -15.76 13.80 -2.17
C LEU A 302 -14.78 13.73 -3.34
N LEU A 303 -13.62 14.38 -3.24
CA LEU A 303 -12.55 14.29 -4.24
C LEU A 303 -11.99 12.88 -4.34
N GLN A 304 -11.85 12.16 -3.22
CA GLN A 304 -11.41 10.76 -3.23
C GLN A 304 -12.45 9.84 -3.86
N VAL A 305 -13.74 10.05 -3.56
CA VAL A 305 -14.85 9.33 -4.19
C VAL A 305 -14.81 9.57 -5.71
N PHE A 306 -14.70 10.82 -6.13
CA PHE A 306 -14.60 11.17 -7.55
C PHE A 306 -13.41 10.50 -8.22
N ALA A 307 -12.22 10.55 -7.61
CA ALA A 307 -11.03 9.91 -8.15
C ALA A 307 -11.13 8.38 -8.23
N LEU A 308 -11.78 7.74 -7.25
CA LEU A 308 -12.05 6.31 -7.28
C LEU A 308 -12.98 5.95 -8.44
N PHE A 309 -14.11 6.65 -8.59
CA PHE A 309 -15.05 6.42 -9.69
C PHE A 309 -14.41 6.70 -11.06
N PHE A 310 -13.66 7.80 -11.19
CA PHE A 310 -12.92 8.12 -12.40
C PHE A 310 -11.93 7.00 -12.76
N SER A 311 -11.16 6.51 -11.77
CA SER A 311 -10.20 5.42 -11.97
C SER A 311 -10.87 4.12 -12.41
N TRP A 312 -12.06 3.82 -11.89
CA TRP A 312 -12.85 2.64 -12.28
C TRP A 312 -13.43 2.81 -13.69
N PHE A 313 -14.00 3.97 -13.99
CA PHE A 313 -14.55 4.28 -15.31
C PHE A 313 -13.49 4.15 -16.41
N MET A 314 -12.31 4.74 -16.20
CA MET A 314 -11.21 4.65 -17.16
C MET A 314 -10.78 3.20 -17.41
N LYS A 315 -10.72 2.36 -16.36
CA LYS A 315 -10.36 0.94 -16.52
C LYS A 315 -11.41 0.13 -17.24
N ILE A 316 -12.69 0.36 -16.94
CA ILE A 316 -13.80 -0.29 -17.65
C ILE A 316 -13.73 0.07 -19.13
N ARG A 317 -13.53 1.35 -19.45
CA ARG A 317 -13.36 1.81 -20.83
C ARG A 317 -12.20 1.11 -21.54
N THR A 318 -11.01 1.11 -20.94
CA THR A 318 -9.84 0.44 -21.55
C THR A 318 -10.04 -1.07 -21.71
N TRP A 319 -10.79 -1.71 -20.81
CA TRP A 319 -11.14 -3.13 -20.94
C TRP A 319 -12.08 -3.42 -22.12
N TYR A 320 -12.98 -2.50 -22.46
CA TYR A 320 -13.85 -2.63 -23.65
C TYR A 320 -13.15 -2.29 -24.97
N GLU A 321 -12.02 -1.58 -24.93
CA GLU A 321 -11.22 -1.21 -26.10
C GLU A 321 -10.15 -2.27 -26.46
N LEU A 322 -10.02 -3.35 -25.66
CA LEU A 322 -9.11 -4.50 -25.85
C LEU A 322 -9.87 -5.75 -26.30
#